data_AF-A0A4R5VTQ6-F1
#
_entry.id   AF-A0A4R5VTQ6-F1
#
_cell.length_a   1.000
_cell.length_b   1.000
_cell.length_c   1.000
_cell.angle_alpha   90.00
_cell.angle_beta   90.00
_cell.angle_gamma   90.00
#
_symmetry.space_group_name_H-M   'P 1'
#
loop_
_entity.id
_entity.type
_entity.pdbx_description
1 polymer ?
#
loop_
_entity_poly.entity_id
_entity_poly.type
_entity_poly.pdbx_seq_one_letter_code
_entity_poly.pdbx_strand_id
1 'polypeptide(L)'
;MLTTNLTKPLSKKTLAAILVITLGAEIVLYFMRYTYLAGTLYDAIMVASFFIGWKLHHRIVDATSGRPTKRQRALQFTGAFLVFFIGSTIINIYSNLAFPAFNKNYDQYVQVYTDPQTTIDGATSTFFSTIDSVGSDLYNDTLAGLEEVWRLGYIILVLIVCKKIFPRRWENGSRDIFILFALFFTSILFGIDHTLDTVQTWPVRIGAIVTFANMGLILGLILLWTRSLWVTVIVHSVYDITTTLSWNYFHYAVETFALAAFILHIILLKFEKTQQSIELTD
;
A
#
# COMPACT_ATOMS: atom_id res chain seq x y z
N MET A 1 23.50 4.63 1.97
CA MET A 1 22.38 5.07 2.84
C MET A 1 21.15 5.41 2.00
N LEU A 2 19.98 4.92 2.41
CA LEU A 2 18.70 5.06 1.71
C LEU A 2 18.34 6.53 1.38
N THR A 3 18.50 7.44 2.34
CA THR A 3 18.24 8.89 2.17
C THR A 3 19.02 9.51 1.02
N THR A 4 20.27 9.12 0.85
CA THR A 4 21.13 9.61 -0.24
C THR A 4 20.57 9.19 -1.59
N ASN A 5 20.09 7.95 -1.72
CA ASN A 5 19.55 7.43 -2.97
C ASN A 5 18.17 8.04 -3.30
N LEU A 6 17.29 8.17 -2.30
CA LEU A 6 15.97 8.78 -2.46
C LEU A 6 16.06 10.25 -2.91
N THR A 7 17.07 10.98 -2.42
CA THR A 7 17.27 12.41 -2.74
C THR A 7 18.26 12.69 -3.88
N LYS A 8 18.64 11.67 -4.67
CA LYS A 8 19.40 11.87 -5.92
C LYS A 8 18.59 12.77 -6.87
N PRO A 9 19.24 13.63 -7.67
CA PRO A 9 18.55 14.49 -8.64
C PRO A 9 17.52 13.72 -9.48
N LEU A 10 16.35 14.36 -9.67
CA LEU A 10 15.27 13.85 -10.51
C LEU A 10 15.34 14.56 -11.87
N SER A 11 15.11 13.82 -12.95
CA SER A 11 14.86 14.45 -14.24
C SER A 11 13.54 15.25 -14.16
N LYS A 12 13.40 16.32 -14.96
CA LYS A 12 12.14 17.10 -15.02
C LYS A 12 10.94 16.20 -15.34
N LYS A 13 11.12 15.22 -16.23
CA LYS A 13 10.10 14.23 -16.60
C LYS A 13 9.70 13.35 -15.40
N THR A 14 10.67 12.90 -14.61
CA THR A 14 10.40 12.08 -13.42
C THR A 14 9.71 12.90 -12.34
N LEU A 15 10.14 14.15 -12.11
CA LEU A 15 9.50 15.03 -11.14
C LEU A 15 8.04 15.31 -11.52
N ALA A 16 7.78 15.65 -12.79
CA ALA A 16 6.43 15.85 -13.28
C ALA A 16 5.57 14.59 -13.11
N ALA A 17 6.13 13.42 -13.44
CA ALA A 17 5.44 12.15 -13.26
C ALA A 17 5.10 11.86 -11.79
N ILE A 18 6.04 12.10 -10.85
CA ILE A 18 5.77 12.00 -9.41
C ILE A 18 4.64 12.93 -9.00
N LEU A 19 4.66 14.20 -9.44
CA LEU A 19 3.60 15.16 -9.10
C LEU A 19 2.22 14.74 -9.63
N VAL A 20 2.16 14.13 -10.82
CA VAL A 20 0.92 13.58 -11.38
C VAL A 20 0.40 12.43 -10.54
N ILE A 21 1.26 11.46 -10.19
CA ILE A 21 0.81 10.31 -9.40
C ILE A 21 0.62 10.62 -7.92
N THR A 22 1.02 11.81 -7.43
CA THR A 22 0.76 12.24 -6.06
C THR A 22 -0.41 13.22 -6.01
N LEU A 23 -0.14 14.50 -6.24
CA LEU A 23 -1.14 15.57 -6.18
C LEU A 23 -2.22 15.40 -7.27
N GLY A 24 -1.83 14.94 -8.46
CA GLY A 24 -2.79 14.70 -9.54
C GLY A 24 -3.78 13.58 -9.18
N ALA A 25 -3.29 12.48 -8.60
CA ALA A 25 -4.13 11.37 -8.15
C ALA A 25 -5.13 11.83 -7.07
N GLU A 26 -4.68 12.59 -6.06
CA GLU A 26 -5.56 13.12 -5.00
C GLU A 26 -6.65 14.06 -5.54
N ILE A 27 -6.29 14.95 -6.48
CA ILE A 27 -7.25 15.85 -7.12
C ILE A 27 -8.31 15.04 -7.86
N VAL A 28 -7.89 14.04 -8.63
CA VAL A 28 -8.80 13.17 -9.39
C VAL A 28 -9.67 12.35 -8.43
N LEU A 29 -9.08 11.80 -7.37
CA LEU A 29 -9.79 11.04 -6.32
C LEU A 29 -10.88 11.89 -5.66
N TYR A 30 -10.60 13.15 -5.33
CA TYR A 30 -11.62 14.10 -4.84
C TYR A 30 -12.76 14.30 -5.84
N PHE A 31 -12.46 14.36 -7.13
CA PHE A 31 -13.47 14.54 -8.18
C PHE A 31 -14.32 13.29 -8.45
N MET A 32 -13.92 12.10 -7.98
CA MET A 32 -14.72 10.87 -8.10
C MET A 32 -16.09 11.00 -7.45
N ARG A 33 -16.23 11.85 -6.43
CA ARG A 33 -17.51 12.22 -5.81
C ARG A 33 -18.54 12.81 -6.78
N TYR A 34 -18.06 13.38 -7.90
CA TYR A 34 -18.88 14.19 -8.80
C TYR A 34 -18.98 13.60 -10.21
N THR A 35 -18.08 12.69 -10.61
CA THR A 35 -18.05 12.17 -11.98
C THR A 35 -17.35 10.82 -12.10
N TYR A 36 -17.95 9.93 -12.90
CA TYR A 36 -17.34 8.64 -13.29
C TYR A 36 -16.06 8.82 -14.11
N LEU A 37 -15.95 9.91 -14.87
CA LEU A 37 -14.73 10.20 -15.63
C LEU A 37 -13.52 10.33 -14.71
N ALA A 38 -13.70 10.87 -13.51
CA ALA A 38 -12.62 10.96 -12.53
C ALA A 38 -12.19 9.56 -12.05
N GLY A 39 -13.12 8.62 -11.88
CA GLY A 39 -12.78 7.22 -11.57
C GLY A 39 -11.92 6.59 -12.66
N THR A 40 -12.34 6.69 -13.91
CA THR A 40 -11.54 6.18 -15.05
C THR A 40 -10.16 6.85 -15.16
N LEU A 41 -10.07 8.15 -14.86
CA LEU A 41 -8.79 8.85 -14.84
C LEU A 41 -7.91 8.40 -13.67
N TYR A 42 -8.49 8.13 -12.51
CA TYR A 42 -7.78 7.60 -11.35
C TYR A 42 -7.16 6.24 -11.68
N ASP A 43 -7.94 5.32 -12.24
CA ASP A 43 -7.46 3.99 -12.65
C ASP A 43 -6.33 4.11 -13.67
N ALA A 44 -6.47 5.02 -14.64
CA ALA A 44 -5.42 5.28 -15.62
C ALA A 44 -4.13 5.81 -14.97
N ILE A 45 -4.24 6.68 -13.96
CA ILE A 45 -3.10 7.17 -13.18
C ILE A 45 -2.47 6.01 -12.38
N MET A 46 -3.28 5.15 -11.74
CA MET A 46 -2.80 3.99 -10.99
C MET A 46 -2.05 3.01 -11.88
N VAL A 47 -2.62 2.63 -13.02
CA VAL A 47 -1.93 1.78 -14.02
C VAL A 47 -0.64 2.44 -14.50
N ALA A 48 -0.67 3.75 -14.81
CA ALA A 48 0.52 4.48 -15.25
C ALA A 48 1.60 4.57 -14.15
N SER A 49 1.18 4.57 -12.88
CA SER A 49 2.09 4.63 -11.73
C SER A 49 3.04 3.43 -11.69
N PHE A 50 2.66 2.26 -12.21
CA PHE A 50 3.53 1.09 -12.32
C PHE A 50 4.88 1.42 -12.98
N PHE A 51 4.85 2.15 -14.11
CA PHE A 51 6.06 2.53 -14.84
C PHE A 51 6.94 3.52 -14.06
N ILE A 52 6.31 4.36 -13.24
CA ILE A 52 7.02 5.30 -12.36
C ILE A 52 7.62 4.53 -11.19
N GLY A 53 6.84 3.63 -10.57
CA GLY A 53 7.27 2.72 -9.51
C GLY A 53 8.47 1.91 -9.91
N TRP A 54 8.55 1.42 -11.15
CA TRP A 54 9.74 0.74 -11.67
C TRP A 54 11.00 1.61 -11.57
N LYS A 55 10.90 2.89 -11.95
CA LYS A 55 12.02 3.84 -11.85
C LYS A 55 12.34 4.21 -10.41
N LEU A 56 11.33 4.36 -9.55
CA LEU A 56 11.52 4.74 -8.15
C LEU A 56 12.06 3.58 -7.30
N HIS A 57 11.71 2.33 -7.64
CA HIS A 57 12.19 1.12 -6.96
C HIS A 57 13.72 1.08 -6.88
N HIS A 58 14.41 1.42 -7.99
CA HIS A 58 15.87 1.49 -8.04
C HIS A 58 16.50 2.50 -7.06
N ARG A 59 15.72 3.43 -6.50
CA ARG A 59 16.18 4.41 -5.50
C ARG A 59 16.09 3.88 -4.07
N ILE A 60 15.34 2.80 -3.85
CA ILE A 60 15.23 2.15 -2.53
C ILE A 60 16.22 0.98 -2.41
N VAL A 61 16.43 0.25 -3.52
CA VAL A 61 17.35 -0.88 -3.55
C VAL A 61 18.78 -0.42 -3.19
N ASP A 62 19.41 -1.13 -2.26
CA ASP A 62 20.78 -0.86 -1.89
C ASP A 62 21.72 -1.42 -2.96
N ALA A 63 22.57 -0.56 -3.54
CA ALA A 63 23.48 -0.97 -4.61
C ALA A 63 24.57 -1.93 -4.10
N THR A 64 24.79 -1.98 -2.78
CA THR A 64 25.81 -2.81 -2.13
C THR A 64 25.27 -4.15 -1.63
N SER A 65 23.95 -4.33 -1.54
CA SER A 65 23.37 -5.64 -1.19
C SER A 65 23.30 -6.51 -2.44
N GLY A 66 23.82 -7.74 -2.37
CA GLY A 66 23.64 -8.73 -3.42
C GLY A 66 22.16 -8.93 -3.79
N ARG A 67 21.89 -9.38 -5.02
CA ARG A 67 20.51 -9.61 -5.46
C ARG A 67 19.87 -10.70 -4.60
N PRO A 68 18.73 -10.45 -3.93
CA PRO A 68 18.11 -11.45 -3.08
C PRO A 68 17.65 -12.65 -3.92
N THR A 69 17.88 -13.85 -3.39
CA THR A 69 17.42 -15.10 -4.01
C THR A 69 15.90 -15.15 -4.03
N LYS A 70 15.32 -16.04 -4.86
CA LYS A 70 13.85 -16.25 -4.89
C LYS A 70 13.31 -16.61 -3.50
N ARG A 71 14.05 -17.43 -2.74
CA ARG A 71 13.69 -17.82 -1.36
C ARG A 71 13.71 -16.62 -0.42
N GLN A 72 14.73 -15.77 -0.49
CA GLN A 72 14.82 -14.55 0.33
C GLN A 72 13.70 -13.56 0.01
N ARG A 73 13.31 -13.41 -1.27
CA ARG A 73 12.15 -12.59 -1.64
C ARG A 73 10.84 -13.15 -1.08
N ALA A 74 10.65 -14.47 -1.15
CA ALA A 74 9.49 -15.13 -0.56
C ALA A 74 9.45 -14.97 0.98
N LEU A 75 10.60 -15.02 1.64
CA LEU A 75 10.73 -14.72 3.08
C LEU A 75 10.39 -13.26 3.40
N GLN A 76 10.87 -12.31 2.60
CA GLN A 76 10.52 -10.90 2.76
C GLN A 76 9.02 -10.68 2.59
N PHE A 77 8.41 -11.26 1.56
CA PHE A 77 6.97 -11.15 1.34
C PHE A 77 6.18 -11.76 2.50
N THR A 78 6.42 -13.03 2.85
CA THR A 78 5.67 -13.70 3.92
C THR A 78 5.86 -13.01 5.26
N GLY A 79 7.08 -12.56 5.60
CA GLY A 79 7.34 -11.81 6.82
C GLY A 79 6.63 -10.45 6.84
N ALA A 80 6.71 -9.70 5.74
CA ALA A 80 6.02 -8.42 5.59
C ALA A 80 4.50 -8.56 5.68
N PHE A 81 3.93 -9.56 5.00
CA PHE A 81 2.50 -9.84 5.03
C PHE A 81 2.03 -10.17 6.45
N LEU A 82 2.74 -11.03 7.18
CA LEU A 82 2.37 -11.39 8.55
C LEU A 82 2.44 -10.19 9.51
N VAL A 83 3.48 -9.36 9.38
CA VAL A 83 3.60 -8.12 10.17
C VAL A 83 2.44 -7.18 9.85
N PHE A 84 2.10 -7.02 8.58
CA PHE A 84 0.98 -6.19 8.16
C PHE A 84 -0.34 -6.73 8.69
N PHE A 85 -0.62 -8.03 8.52
CA PHE A 85 -1.83 -8.70 9.00
C PHE A 85 -2.03 -8.58 10.51
N ILE A 86 -0.98 -8.81 11.31
CA ILE A 86 -1.07 -8.65 12.77
C ILE A 86 -1.32 -7.19 13.14
N GLY A 87 -0.58 -6.28 12.53
CA GLY A 87 -0.71 -4.85 12.81
C GLY A 87 -2.08 -4.29 12.39
N SER A 88 -2.59 -4.68 11.23
CA SER A 88 -3.94 -4.31 10.76
C SER A 88 -5.02 -4.89 11.65
N THR A 89 -4.87 -6.12 12.14
CA THR A 89 -5.78 -6.71 13.14
C THR A 89 -5.82 -5.88 14.42
N ILE A 90 -4.66 -5.48 14.96
CA ILE A 90 -4.59 -4.64 16.16
C ILE A 90 -5.26 -3.28 15.91
N ILE A 91 -4.99 -2.65 14.75
CA ILE A 91 -5.58 -1.37 14.35
C ILE A 91 -7.10 -1.50 14.22
N ASN A 92 -7.60 -2.58 13.63
CA ASN A 92 -9.02 -2.81 13.46
C ASN A 92 -9.72 -2.99 14.81
N ILE A 93 -9.14 -3.75 15.74
CA ILE A 93 -9.64 -3.89 17.11
C ILE A 93 -9.68 -2.51 17.81
N TYR A 94 -8.59 -1.76 17.74
CA TYR A 94 -8.54 -0.41 18.32
C TYR A 94 -9.60 0.51 17.69
N SER A 95 -9.74 0.49 16.38
CA SER A 95 -10.66 1.36 15.64
C SER A 95 -12.12 1.02 15.95
N ASN A 96 -12.44 -0.26 16.13
CA ASN A 96 -13.75 -0.72 16.56
C ASN A 96 -14.13 -0.16 17.95
N LEU A 97 -13.17 -0.15 18.89
CA LEU A 97 -13.37 0.37 20.24
C LEU A 97 -13.40 1.91 20.30
N ALA A 98 -12.50 2.57 19.57
CA ALA A 98 -12.31 4.03 19.64
C ALA A 98 -13.27 4.81 18.74
N PHE A 99 -13.70 4.22 17.62
CA PHE A 99 -14.52 4.86 16.59
C PHE A 99 -15.74 4.00 16.23
N PRO A 100 -16.69 3.78 17.15
CA PRO A 100 -17.84 2.90 16.92
C PRO A 100 -18.73 3.37 15.75
N ALA A 101 -18.79 4.67 15.48
CA ALA A 101 -19.51 5.23 14.34
C ALA A 101 -18.87 4.85 12.99
N PHE A 102 -17.53 4.83 12.92
CA PHE A 102 -16.82 4.33 11.74
C PHE A 102 -17.06 2.84 11.59
N ASN A 103 -16.87 2.06 12.65
CA ASN A 103 -17.02 0.60 12.61
C ASN A 103 -18.44 0.16 12.21
N LYS A 104 -19.49 0.82 12.72
CA LYS A 104 -20.88 0.50 12.38
C LYS A 104 -21.21 0.78 10.89
N ASN A 105 -20.54 1.74 10.28
CA ASN A 105 -20.72 2.09 8.87
C ASN A 105 -19.62 1.51 7.98
N TYR A 106 -18.68 0.76 8.54
CA TYR A 106 -17.56 0.20 7.79
C TYR A 106 -18.05 -0.84 6.78
N ASP A 107 -19.01 -1.68 7.18
CA ASP A 107 -19.68 -2.63 6.29
C ASP A 107 -20.37 -1.92 5.10
N GLN A 108 -20.97 -0.76 5.32
CA GLN A 108 -21.57 0.05 4.25
C GLN A 108 -20.51 0.74 3.37
N TYR A 109 -19.37 1.13 3.95
CA TYR A 109 -18.26 1.72 3.20
C TYR A 109 -17.62 0.72 2.23
N VAL A 110 -17.42 -0.53 2.68
CA VAL A 110 -16.92 -1.63 1.85
C VAL A 110 -17.92 -2.01 0.77
N GLN A 111 -19.22 -2.14 1.10
CA GLN A 111 -20.25 -2.50 0.12
C GLN A 111 -20.40 -1.50 -1.03
N VAL A 112 -20.25 -0.19 -0.77
CA VAL A 112 -20.32 0.85 -1.81
C VAL A 112 -19.14 0.78 -2.79
N TYR A 113 -17.99 0.23 -2.38
CA TYR A 113 -16.82 0.01 -3.22
C TYR A 113 -16.97 -1.20 -4.16
N THR A 114 -17.71 -2.22 -3.71
CA THR A 114 -17.84 -3.52 -4.40
C THR A 114 -19.15 -3.70 -5.16
N ASP A 115 -20.07 -2.74 -5.10
CA ASP A 115 -21.29 -2.75 -5.92
C ASP A 115 -21.01 -2.01 -7.25
N PRO A 116 -20.65 -2.72 -8.34
CA PRO A 116 -20.82 -2.13 -9.65
C PRO A 116 -22.32 -1.89 -9.82
N GLN A 117 -22.75 -0.62 -9.87
CA GLN A 117 -24.11 -0.22 -10.28
C GLN A 117 -24.34 -0.55 -11.77
N THR A 118 -24.29 -1.83 -12.08
CA THR A 118 -24.63 -2.42 -13.37
C THR A 118 -25.75 -3.42 -13.14
N THR A 119 -26.89 -2.92 -12.67
CA THR A 119 -28.18 -3.54 -13.00
C THR A 119 -28.42 -3.33 -14.50
N ILE A 120 -27.68 -4.08 -15.33
CA ILE A 120 -28.09 -4.35 -16.70
C ILE A 120 -29.10 -5.48 -16.57
N ASP A 121 -30.37 -5.11 -16.50
CA ASP A 121 -31.50 -6.01 -16.72
C ASP A 121 -31.32 -6.71 -18.08
N GLY A 122 -30.80 -7.93 -18.06
CA GLY A 122 -30.56 -8.68 -19.29
C GLY A 122 -29.75 -9.94 -19.10
N ALA A 123 -30.33 -10.95 -18.45
CA ALA A 123 -29.99 -12.38 -18.55
C ALA A 123 -28.51 -12.72 -18.87
N THR A 124 -27.55 -12.14 -18.16
CA THR A 124 -26.18 -12.65 -18.11
C THR A 124 -26.21 -13.93 -17.29
N SER A 125 -25.54 -14.99 -17.77
CA SER A 125 -25.46 -16.22 -17.00
C SER A 125 -24.80 -15.91 -15.65
N THR A 126 -25.31 -16.52 -14.58
CA THR A 126 -24.80 -16.33 -13.20
C THR A 126 -23.29 -16.57 -13.09
N PHE A 127 -22.73 -17.37 -14.00
CA PHE A 127 -21.30 -17.60 -14.12
C PHE A 127 -20.52 -16.35 -14.57
N PHE A 128 -20.92 -15.69 -15.68
CA PHE A 128 -20.22 -14.52 -16.18
C PHE A 128 -20.35 -13.32 -15.24
N SER A 129 -21.52 -13.12 -14.64
CA SER A 129 -21.70 -12.05 -13.64
C SER A 129 -20.82 -12.27 -12.40
N THR A 130 -20.62 -13.52 -11.98
CA THR A 130 -19.71 -13.84 -10.88
C THR A 130 -18.25 -13.57 -11.26
N ILE A 131 -17.84 -13.94 -12.48
CA ILE A 131 -16.49 -13.64 -12.98
C ILE A 131 -16.27 -12.13 -13.04
N ASP A 132 -17.24 -11.37 -13.54
CA ASP A 132 -17.12 -9.92 -13.67
C ASP A 132 -17.01 -9.25 -12.29
N SER A 133 -17.86 -9.65 -11.33
CA SER A 133 -17.82 -9.13 -9.95
C SER A 133 -16.48 -9.44 -9.27
N VAL A 134 -16.09 -10.72 -9.20
CA VAL A 134 -14.84 -11.14 -8.56
C VAL A 134 -13.65 -10.53 -9.29
N GLY A 135 -13.68 -10.50 -10.62
CA GLY A 135 -12.61 -9.93 -11.44
C GLY A 135 -12.43 -8.44 -11.23
N SER A 136 -13.52 -7.68 -11.10
CA SER A 136 -13.51 -6.25 -10.80
C SER A 136 -12.92 -5.98 -9.41
N ASP A 137 -13.34 -6.74 -8.39
CA ASP A 137 -12.79 -6.63 -7.04
C ASP A 137 -11.28 -6.88 -7.02
N LEU A 138 -10.84 -7.99 -7.64
CA LEU A 138 -9.41 -8.32 -7.75
C LEU A 138 -8.61 -7.25 -8.50
N TYR A 139 -9.19 -6.65 -9.54
CA TYR A 139 -8.56 -5.59 -10.31
C TYR A 139 -8.38 -4.33 -9.44
N ASN A 140 -9.44 -3.89 -8.77
CA ASN A 140 -9.44 -2.70 -7.92
C ASN A 140 -8.46 -2.86 -6.75
N ASP A 141 -8.47 -4.01 -6.05
CA ASP A 141 -7.56 -4.28 -4.94
C ASP A 141 -6.09 -4.39 -5.41
N THR A 142 -5.86 -4.88 -6.64
CA THR A 142 -4.53 -4.85 -7.24
C THR A 142 -4.07 -3.43 -7.53
N LEU A 143 -4.95 -2.57 -8.03
CA LEU A 143 -4.66 -1.15 -8.27
C LEU A 143 -4.43 -0.38 -6.96
N ALA A 144 -5.18 -0.67 -5.89
CA ALA A 144 -5.00 -0.05 -4.58
C ALA A 144 -3.57 -0.27 -4.05
N GLY A 145 -2.99 -1.46 -4.26
CA GLY A 145 -1.59 -1.69 -3.91
C GLY A 145 -0.57 -0.79 -4.66
N LEU A 146 -0.93 -0.21 -5.80
CA LEU A 146 -0.08 0.76 -6.51
C LEU A 146 -0.07 2.15 -5.85
N GLU A 147 -0.95 2.43 -4.89
CA GLU A 147 -0.87 3.62 -4.04
C GLU A 147 0.45 3.67 -3.26
N GLU A 148 1.12 2.54 -3.08
CA GLU A 148 2.48 2.49 -2.52
C GLU A 148 3.51 3.23 -3.37
N VAL A 149 3.27 3.33 -4.68
CA VAL A 149 4.08 4.14 -5.60
C VAL A 149 3.84 5.63 -5.37
N TRP A 150 2.58 6.04 -5.24
CA TRP A 150 2.17 7.39 -4.84
C TRP A 150 2.87 7.78 -3.53
N ARG A 151 2.83 6.88 -2.54
CA ARG A 151 3.39 7.11 -1.20
C ARG A 151 4.90 7.30 -1.22
N LEU A 152 5.61 6.45 -1.95
CA LEU A 152 7.05 6.61 -2.18
C LEU A 152 7.36 7.94 -2.89
N GLY A 153 6.54 8.32 -3.86
CA GLY A 153 6.61 9.61 -4.52
C GLY A 153 6.58 10.77 -3.52
N TYR A 154 5.61 10.75 -2.59
CA TYR A 154 5.53 11.74 -1.53
C TYR A 154 6.71 11.72 -0.57
N ILE A 155 7.18 10.54 -0.14
CA ILE A 155 8.37 10.44 0.71
C ILE A 155 9.56 11.15 0.02
N ILE A 156 9.76 10.93 -1.28
CA ILE A 156 10.82 11.59 -2.04
C ILE A 156 10.61 13.10 -2.09
N LEU A 157 9.39 13.58 -2.38
CA LEU A 157 9.09 15.02 -2.42
C LEU A 157 9.34 15.69 -1.07
N VAL A 158 8.84 15.10 0.02
CA VAL A 158 9.04 15.61 1.39
C VAL A 158 10.53 15.66 1.72
N LEU A 159 11.28 14.60 1.43
CA LEU A 159 12.73 14.58 1.67
C LEU A 159 13.48 15.66 0.85
N ILE A 160 13.09 15.90 -0.40
CA ILE A 160 13.66 16.98 -1.23
C ILE A 160 13.38 18.35 -0.59
N VAL A 161 12.16 18.57 -0.09
CA VAL A 161 11.78 19.80 0.62
C VAL A 161 12.57 19.95 1.91
N CYS A 162 12.65 18.90 2.74
CA CYS A 162 13.44 18.90 3.98
C CYS A 162 14.92 19.21 3.72
N LYS A 163 15.52 18.60 2.70
CA LYS A 163 16.91 18.85 2.30
C LYS A 163 17.13 20.31 1.89
N LYS A 164 16.16 20.92 1.21
CA LYS A 164 16.22 22.32 0.77
C LYS A 164 16.03 23.31 1.93
N ILE A 165 15.11 23.03 2.85
CA ILE A 165 14.77 23.93 3.97
C ILE A 165 15.79 23.81 5.11
N PHE A 166 16.32 22.61 5.37
CA PHE A 166 17.21 22.31 6.50
C PHE A 166 18.59 21.76 6.07
N PRO A 167 19.35 22.46 5.20
CA PRO A 167 20.60 21.92 4.63
C PRO A 167 21.66 21.62 5.70
N ARG A 168 21.81 22.47 6.71
CA ARG A 168 22.78 22.27 7.81
C ARG A 168 22.51 20.97 8.59
N ARG A 169 21.24 20.71 8.96
CA ARG A 169 20.86 19.47 9.66
C ARG A 169 21.00 18.24 8.76
N TRP A 170 20.76 18.41 7.45
CA TRP A 170 20.93 17.35 6.45
C TRP A 170 22.39 16.92 6.27
N GLU A 171 23.31 17.90 6.28
CA GLU A 171 24.76 17.68 6.13
C GLU A 171 25.38 17.11 7.41
N ASN A 172 24.90 17.52 8.59
CA ASN A 172 25.36 17.01 9.88
C ASN A 172 24.98 15.53 10.18
N GLY A 173 24.35 14.83 9.23
CA GLY A 173 24.11 13.38 9.32
C GLY A 173 22.79 12.97 9.97
N SER A 174 21.97 13.90 10.47
CA SER A 174 20.66 13.62 11.08
C SER A 174 19.57 13.26 10.05
N ARG A 175 19.89 12.46 9.02
CA ARG A 175 18.97 12.24 7.88
C ARG A 175 17.81 11.31 8.21
N ASP A 176 17.96 10.46 9.23
CA ASP A 176 16.94 9.49 9.62
C ASP A 176 15.68 10.17 10.18
N ILE A 177 15.83 11.30 10.90
CA ILE A 177 14.67 12.06 11.40
C ILE A 177 13.79 12.57 10.25
N PHE A 178 14.38 12.91 9.10
CA PHE A 178 13.63 13.35 7.93
C PHE A 178 12.91 12.19 7.25
N ILE A 179 13.45 10.97 7.28
CA ILE A 179 12.71 9.79 6.84
C ILE A 179 11.51 9.54 7.77
N LEU A 180 11.74 9.55 9.09
CA LEU A 180 10.67 9.31 10.05
C LEU A 180 9.56 10.36 9.93
N PHE A 181 9.95 11.63 9.75
CA PHE A 181 9.00 12.71 9.46
C PHE A 181 8.25 12.47 8.15
N ALA A 182 8.96 12.13 7.06
CA ALA A 182 8.33 11.85 5.77
C ALA A 182 7.32 10.69 5.88
N LEU A 183 7.71 9.58 6.51
CA LEU A 183 6.83 8.44 6.75
C LEU A 183 5.59 8.82 7.54
N PHE A 184 5.77 9.52 8.67
CA PHE A 184 4.65 9.94 9.51
C PHE A 184 3.69 10.86 8.74
N PHE A 185 4.23 11.85 8.05
CA PHE A 185 3.45 12.79 7.24
C PHE A 185 2.69 12.08 6.12
N THR A 186 3.34 11.20 5.35
CA THR A 186 2.69 10.47 4.26
C THR A 186 1.67 9.44 4.75
N SER A 187 1.82 8.95 5.99
CA SER A 187 0.83 8.05 6.58
C SER A 187 -0.46 8.80 6.89
N ILE A 188 -0.38 10.04 7.39
CA ILE A 188 -1.56 10.90 7.56
C ILE A 188 -2.23 11.19 6.22
N LEU A 189 -1.46 11.54 5.19
CA LEU A 189 -2.01 11.77 3.84
C LEU A 189 -2.71 10.52 3.31
N PHE A 190 -2.11 9.33 3.49
CA PHE A 190 -2.70 8.07 3.06
C PHE A 190 -4.08 7.84 3.70
N GLY A 191 -4.23 8.15 5.00
CA GLY A 191 -5.53 8.09 5.67
C GLY A 191 -6.53 9.13 5.17
N ILE A 192 -6.09 10.33 4.81
CA ILE A 192 -6.95 11.38 4.23
C ILE A 192 -7.47 10.94 2.86
N ASP A 193 -6.61 10.38 2.03
CA ASP A 193 -6.92 9.95 0.66
C ASP A 193 -8.06 8.93 0.63
N HIS A 194 -8.07 7.99 1.59
CA HIS A 194 -9.14 7.01 1.81
C HIS A 194 -10.47 7.62 2.30
N THR A 195 -10.61 8.95 2.26
CA THR A 195 -11.87 9.63 2.53
C THR A 195 -12.22 10.65 1.45
N LEU A 196 -11.37 10.84 0.42
CA LEU A 196 -11.51 11.88 -0.59
C LEU A 196 -12.54 11.53 -1.67
N ASP A 197 -12.77 10.26 -1.93
CA ASP A 197 -13.67 9.73 -2.95
C ASP A 197 -15.15 9.71 -2.54
N THR A 198 -15.43 9.79 -1.23
CA THR A 198 -16.76 9.61 -0.66
C THR A 198 -17.13 10.73 0.30
N VAL A 199 -18.42 11.05 0.39
CA VAL A 199 -18.95 12.03 1.35
C VAL A 199 -19.41 11.27 2.59
N GLN A 200 -18.75 11.51 3.71
CA GLN A 200 -19.03 10.84 4.98
C GLN A 200 -19.22 11.84 6.11
N THR A 201 -19.94 11.42 7.15
CA THR A 201 -20.05 12.21 8.39
C THR A 201 -18.68 12.32 9.07
N TRP A 202 -18.46 13.40 9.82
CA TRP A 202 -17.18 13.65 10.50
C TRP A 202 -16.69 12.50 11.39
N PRO A 203 -17.54 11.83 12.20
CA PRO A 203 -17.09 10.70 13.02
C PRO A 203 -16.60 9.50 12.19
N VAL A 204 -17.24 9.21 11.06
CA VAL A 204 -16.83 8.12 10.16
C VAL A 204 -15.51 8.50 9.47
N ARG A 205 -15.42 9.73 8.97
CA ARG A 205 -14.22 10.26 8.31
C ARG A 205 -12.99 10.23 9.22
N ILE A 206 -13.11 10.67 10.48
CA ILE A 206 -11.98 10.63 11.42
C ILE A 206 -11.57 9.19 11.75
N GLY A 207 -12.53 8.29 11.95
CA GLY A 207 -12.23 6.87 12.14
C GLY A 207 -11.44 6.31 10.97
N ALA A 208 -11.93 6.53 9.73
CA ALA A 208 -11.25 6.11 8.51
C ALA A 208 -9.82 6.67 8.41
N ILE A 209 -9.65 7.99 8.60
CA ILE A 209 -8.32 8.64 8.57
C ILE A 209 -7.37 7.97 9.57
N VAL A 210 -7.82 7.77 10.81
CA VAL A 210 -6.95 7.19 11.85
C VAL A 210 -6.64 5.72 11.53
N THR A 211 -7.61 4.93 11.11
CA THR A 211 -7.42 3.51 10.75
C THR A 211 -6.43 3.38 9.59
N PHE A 212 -6.71 4.03 8.46
CA PHE A 212 -5.88 3.91 7.26
C PHE A 212 -4.52 4.59 7.44
N ALA A 213 -4.41 5.68 8.20
CA ALA A 213 -3.10 6.26 8.48
C ALA A 213 -2.19 5.31 9.28
N ASN A 214 -2.74 4.56 10.24
CA ASN A 214 -1.96 3.56 10.97
C ASN A 214 -1.58 2.37 10.08
N MET A 215 -2.47 1.91 9.19
CA MET A 215 -2.13 0.86 8.21
C MET A 215 -1.04 1.32 7.24
N GLY A 216 -1.18 2.54 6.71
CA GLY A 216 -0.17 3.20 5.87
C GLY A 216 1.17 3.33 6.60
N LEU A 217 1.17 3.64 7.90
CA LEU A 217 2.40 3.68 8.70
C LEU A 217 3.10 2.31 8.73
N ILE A 218 2.37 1.22 8.96
CA ILE A 218 2.94 -0.13 8.95
C ILE A 218 3.51 -0.47 7.57
N LEU A 219 2.76 -0.22 6.49
CA LEU A 219 3.27 -0.41 5.12
C LEU A 219 4.53 0.42 4.89
N GLY A 220 4.64 1.60 5.52
CA GLY A 220 5.80 2.50 5.41
C GLY A 220 7.03 1.94 6.09
N LEU A 221 6.84 1.38 7.28
CA LEU A 221 7.88 0.65 8.00
C LEU A 221 8.29 -0.61 7.24
N ILE A 222 7.34 -1.34 6.64
CA ILE A 222 7.63 -2.49 5.77
C ILE A 222 8.45 -2.08 4.55
N LEU A 223 8.13 -0.94 3.92
CA LEU A 223 8.90 -0.41 2.79
C LEU A 223 10.36 -0.14 3.17
N LEU A 224 10.59 0.47 4.34
CA LEU A 224 11.94 0.71 4.84
C LEU A 224 12.67 -0.58 5.23
N TRP A 225 11.95 -1.52 5.86
CA TRP A 225 12.49 -2.79 6.32
C TRP A 225 12.91 -3.68 5.15
N THR A 226 11.99 -3.90 4.20
CA THR A 226 12.23 -4.78 3.04
C THR A 226 13.09 -4.11 1.97
N ARG A 227 13.13 -2.76 1.96
CA ARG A 227 13.74 -1.95 0.91
C ARG A 227 13.24 -2.32 -0.49
N SER A 228 11.98 -2.74 -0.58
CA SER A 228 11.38 -3.23 -1.82
C SER A 228 9.97 -2.68 -2.00
N LEU A 229 9.83 -1.67 -2.85
CA LEU A 229 8.54 -1.12 -3.26
C LEU A 229 7.56 -2.22 -3.68
N TRP A 230 8.01 -3.17 -4.50
CA TRP A 230 7.14 -4.23 -5.02
C TRP A 230 6.71 -5.24 -3.96
N VAL A 231 7.50 -5.45 -2.90
CA VAL A 231 7.03 -6.28 -1.78
C VAL A 231 5.90 -5.56 -1.05
N THR A 232 6.03 -4.25 -0.81
CA THR A 232 4.98 -3.46 -0.18
C THR A 232 3.71 -3.40 -1.05
N VAL A 233 3.84 -3.16 -2.36
CA VAL A 233 2.72 -3.20 -3.32
C VAL A 233 1.99 -4.54 -3.23
N ILE A 234 2.71 -5.66 -3.31
CA ILE A 234 2.10 -6.99 -3.29
C ILE A 234 1.48 -7.29 -1.91
N VAL A 235 2.10 -6.88 -0.80
CA VAL A 235 1.53 -7.05 0.54
C VAL A 235 0.22 -6.29 0.67
N HIS A 236 0.18 -5.05 0.21
CA HIS A 236 -1.03 -4.21 0.21
C HIS A 236 -2.12 -4.87 -0.67
N SER A 237 -1.84 -5.13 -1.96
CA SER A 237 -2.82 -5.77 -2.86
C SER A 237 -3.34 -7.11 -2.34
N VAL A 238 -2.47 -8.00 -1.85
CA VAL A 238 -2.89 -9.32 -1.38
C VAL A 238 -3.72 -9.21 -0.10
N TYR A 239 -3.39 -8.28 0.78
CA TYR A 239 -4.20 -8.04 1.97
C TYR A 239 -5.60 -7.55 1.59
N ASP A 240 -5.70 -6.58 0.69
CA ASP A 240 -6.99 -6.05 0.23
C ASP A 240 -7.80 -7.14 -0.46
N ILE A 241 -7.22 -7.85 -1.43
CA ILE A 241 -7.84 -9.01 -2.11
C ILE A 241 -8.38 -10.00 -1.10
N THR A 242 -7.56 -10.41 -0.13
CA THR A 242 -8.00 -11.43 0.84
C THR A 242 -9.03 -10.89 1.83
N THR A 243 -9.06 -9.58 2.08
CA THR A 243 -10.08 -8.94 2.91
C THR A 243 -11.41 -8.82 2.14
N THR A 244 -11.38 -8.40 0.88
CA THR A 244 -12.54 -8.40 -0.02
C THR A 244 -13.11 -9.80 -0.21
N LEU A 245 -12.24 -10.80 -0.41
CA LEU A 245 -12.64 -12.21 -0.43
C LEU A 245 -13.30 -12.63 0.89
N SER A 246 -12.74 -12.23 2.03
CA SER A 246 -13.32 -12.50 3.36
C SER A 246 -14.73 -11.97 3.53
N TRP A 247 -15.01 -10.80 2.95
CA TRP A 247 -16.31 -10.15 3.04
C TRP A 247 -17.34 -10.71 2.08
N ASN A 248 -16.95 -10.91 0.82
CA ASN A 248 -17.93 -11.14 -0.25
C ASN A 248 -18.09 -12.61 -0.66
N TYR A 249 -17.06 -13.45 -0.48
CA TYR A 249 -17.02 -14.76 -1.14
C TYR A 249 -16.64 -15.94 -0.23
N PHE A 250 -15.67 -15.77 0.67
CA PHE A 250 -15.16 -16.84 1.51
C PHE A 250 -14.79 -16.32 2.90
N HIS A 251 -15.65 -16.56 3.89
CA HIS A 251 -15.39 -16.16 5.27
C HIS A 251 -14.01 -16.65 5.74
N TYR A 252 -13.29 -15.76 6.42
CA TYR A 252 -11.94 -16.01 6.93
C TYR A 252 -10.85 -16.22 5.86
N ALA A 253 -11.02 -15.70 4.64
CA ALA A 253 -10.02 -15.75 3.58
C ALA A 253 -8.67 -15.14 4.03
N VAL A 254 -8.69 -13.95 4.62
CA VAL A 254 -7.48 -13.25 5.10
C VAL A 254 -6.77 -14.03 6.21
N GLU A 255 -7.49 -14.59 7.17
CA GLU A 255 -6.93 -15.40 8.25
C GLU A 255 -6.36 -16.73 7.73
N THR A 256 -7.07 -17.36 6.79
CA THR A 256 -6.62 -18.61 6.15
C THR A 256 -5.35 -18.36 5.35
N PHE A 257 -5.29 -17.26 4.59
CA PHE A 257 -4.08 -16.88 3.86
C PHE A 257 -2.94 -16.54 4.82
N ALA A 258 -3.20 -15.83 5.91
CA ALA A 258 -2.20 -15.53 6.93
C ALA A 258 -1.62 -16.81 7.57
N LEU A 259 -2.46 -17.80 7.88
CA LEU A 259 -2.00 -19.10 8.38
C LEU A 259 -1.12 -19.81 7.34
N ALA A 260 -1.52 -19.84 6.08
CA ALA A 260 -0.73 -20.42 5.01
C ALA A 260 0.62 -19.70 4.84
N ALA A 261 0.62 -18.37 4.86
CA ALA A 261 1.82 -17.53 4.81
C ALA A 261 2.73 -17.78 6.01
N PHE A 262 2.18 -17.98 7.21
CA PHE A 262 2.93 -18.32 8.42
C PHE A 262 3.63 -19.68 8.30
N ILE A 263 2.89 -20.72 7.91
CA ILE A 263 3.46 -22.07 7.69
C ILE A 263 4.58 -22.00 6.66
N LEU A 264 4.34 -21.34 5.53
CA LEU A 264 5.34 -21.15 4.48
C LEU A 264 6.56 -20.38 4.99
N HIS A 265 6.36 -19.31 5.76
CA HIS A 265 7.44 -18.52 6.35
C HIS A 265 8.37 -19.38 7.20
N ILE A 266 7.81 -20.21 8.09
CA ILE A 266 8.58 -21.11 8.97
C ILE A 266 9.38 -22.13 8.15
N ILE A 267 8.77 -22.71 7.11
CA ILE A 267 9.44 -23.66 6.21
C ILE A 267 10.63 -22.99 5.51
N LEU A 268 10.40 -21.84 4.87
CA LEU A 268 11.45 -21.10 4.15
C LEU A 268 12.58 -20.66 5.08
N LEU A 269 12.25 -20.24 6.32
CA LEU A 269 13.23 -19.77 7.29
C LEU A 269 14.14 -20.90 7.75
N LYS A 270 13.59 -22.11 7.96
CA LYS A 270 14.38 -23.30 8.28
C LYS A 270 15.37 -23.62 7.15
N PHE A 271 14.90 -23.63 5.90
CA PHE A 271 15.77 -23.89 4.74
C PHE A 271 16.89 -22.85 4.58
N GLU A 272 16.60 -21.56 4.77
CA GLU A 272 17.62 -20.50 4.67
C GLU A 272 18.70 -20.68 5.75
N LYS A 273 18.31 -20.99 7.00
CA LYS A 273 19.26 -21.23 8.09
C LYS A 273 20.16 -22.44 7.84
N THR A 274 19.59 -23.55 7.36
CA THR A 274 20.37 -24.76 7.05
C THR A 274 21.40 -24.51 5.95
N GLN A 275 21.03 -23.77 4.89
CA GLN A 275 21.98 -23.45 3.82
C GLN A 275 23.12 -22.56 4.31
N GLN A 276 22.82 -21.53 5.11
CA GLN A 276 23.85 -20.67 5.70
C GLN A 276 24.79 -21.44 6.62
N SER A 277 24.31 -22.43 7.37
CA SER A 277 25.19 -23.27 8.20
C SER A 277 26.13 -24.15 7.38
N ILE A 278 25.70 -24.63 6.21
CA ILE A 278 26.54 -25.45 5.33
C ILE A 278 27.65 -24.60 4.69
N GLU A 279 27.30 -23.42 4.18
CA GLU A 279 28.25 -22.47 3.59
C GLU A 279 29.31 -21.93 4.58
N LEU A 280 29.08 -22.04 5.90
CA LEU A 280 30.03 -21.64 6.94
C LEU A 280 30.96 -22.78 7.38
N THR A 281 30.64 -24.03 7.02
CA THR A 281 31.44 -25.23 7.35
C THR A 281 32.32 -25.72 6.21
N ASP A 282 32.10 -25.20 5.00
CA ASP A 282 32.92 -25.42 3.80
C ASP A 282 33.93 -24.28 3.59
#